data_AF-A0A7M2A1Q2-F1
#
_entry.id   AF-A0A7M2A1Q2-F1
#
_cell.length_a   1.000
_cell.length_b   1.000
_cell.length_c   1.000
_cell.angle_alpha   90.00
_cell.angle_beta   90.00
_cell.angle_gamma   90.00
#
_symmetry.space_group_name_H-M   'P 1'
#
loop_
_entity.id
_entity.type
_entity.pdbx_description
1 polymer ?
#
loop_
_entity_poly.entity_id
_entity_poly.type
_entity_poly.pdbx_seq_one_letter_code
_entity_poly.pdbx_strand_id
1 'polypeptide(L)'
;MTERIPCIREGCANTILPATAVRTGGYCMPCKQEMEREAQQKYIEANRRNVNLYEGMTDPVEILKIMHTRQAHDPLIRYVPYEESQEQVYLSLSMEQQALMIDYAMQLIRAGDDDTGKDILVYLVCYHDISLSAQILELLEREIYYPVILYKSASAEVRDQLIQQVNTDDENRNNLLLMLAYIGDEVVVRQFQQWRQSPPHWAVQLHVAPEHHTTEAGWELTNEGQRRDLFTTPSYALYKVIENTGTDDTLIGDPMSMLLPSANNCKWCGRKLTTLIELDVGHPALQDVAWNSERLRVQTCVICSCYGVVYMEMDSAGELCWSAHNVMPMGADDLDPDDYAQLAPDAGRQFRIAIASRQAYHASEWAMEPSLSQIGGHPGWVQDAEYPNCPCCSSRMRAVGQLDWSEVEEYGDGMYYMFICEPCQMTAVSYQQS
;
A
#
# COMPACT_ATOMS: atom_id res chain seq x y z
N MET A 1 8.32 39.87 -45.70
CA MET A 1 7.99 38.47 -45.35
C MET A 1 9.29 37.70 -45.41
N THR A 2 9.78 37.18 -44.28
CA THR A 2 11.03 36.42 -44.24
C THR A 2 10.76 35.05 -44.86
N GLU A 3 11.42 34.74 -45.96
CA GLU A 3 11.28 33.47 -46.67
C GLU A 3 11.76 32.33 -45.74
N ARG A 4 10.85 31.41 -45.39
CA ARG A 4 11.12 30.28 -44.48
C ARG A 4 11.50 29.07 -45.31
N ILE A 5 12.51 28.33 -44.85
CA ILE A 5 13.08 27.17 -45.54
C ILE A 5 12.50 25.89 -44.90
N PRO A 6 12.08 24.87 -45.67
CA PRO A 6 11.65 23.60 -45.11
C PRO A 6 12.80 22.85 -44.40
N CYS A 7 12.46 22.09 -43.36
CA CYS A 7 13.40 21.19 -42.70
C CYS A 7 13.87 20.08 -43.65
N ILE A 8 15.14 19.70 -43.59
CA ILE A 8 15.72 18.64 -44.45
C ILE A 8 15.27 17.22 -44.03
N ARG A 9 14.83 17.00 -42.78
CA ARG A 9 14.41 15.67 -42.30
C ARG A 9 13.18 15.18 -43.07
N GLU A 10 13.28 14.00 -43.69
CA GLU A 10 12.16 13.37 -44.38
C GLU A 10 10.95 13.20 -43.45
N GLY A 11 9.77 13.60 -43.92
CA GLY A 11 8.53 13.55 -43.15
C GLY A 11 8.30 14.72 -42.17
N CYS A 12 9.24 15.67 -42.04
CA CYS A 12 9.07 16.83 -41.17
C CYS A 12 8.37 18.00 -41.90
N ALA A 13 7.21 18.43 -41.40
CA ALA A 13 6.45 19.56 -41.98
C ALA A 13 6.94 20.95 -41.53
N ASN A 14 7.96 21.03 -40.67
CA ASN A 14 8.40 22.29 -40.06
C ASN A 14 9.19 23.17 -41.05
N THR A 15 9.00 24.49 -40.95
CA THR A 15 9.79 25.49 -41.67
C THR A 15 10.58 26.37 -40.72
N ILE A 16 11.82 26.68 -41.08
CA ILE A 16 12.78 27.41 -40.26
C ILE A 16 13.25 28.71 -40.93
N LEU A 17 13.70 29.65 -40.10
CA LEU A 17 14.33 30.87 -40.60
C LEU A 17 15.71 30.54 -41.22
N PRO A 18 16.16 31.30 -42.24
CA PRO A 18 17.48 31.09 -42.85
C PRO A 18 18.63 31.09 -41.84
N ALA A 19 18.58 31.96 -40.83
CA ALA A 19 19.56 31.99 -39.74
C ALA A 19 19.61 30.68 -38.93
N THR A 20 18.44 30.06 -38.70
CA THR A 20 18.36 28.75 -38.02
C THR A 20 18.93 27.66 -38.92
N ALA A 21 18.60 27.65 -40.21
CA ALA A 21 19.11 26.68 -41.18
C ALA A 21 20.64 26.68 -41.26
N VAL A 22 21.29 27.86 -41.25
CA VAL A 22 22.75 27.96 -41.21
C VAL A 22 23.33 27.36 -39.92
N ARG A 23 22.69 27.59 -38.77
CA ARG A 23 23.14 27.10 -37.46
C ARG A 23 22.96 25.60 -37.26
N THR A 24 21.92 25.01 -37.83
CA THR A 24 21.53 23.60 -37.64
C THR A 24 21.83 22.72 -38.83
N GLY A 25 22.42 23.25 -39.90
CA GLY A 25 22.67 22.52 -41.14
C GLY A 25 21.40 22.18 -41.93
N GLY A 26 20.35 22.99 -41.79
CA GLY A 26 19.06 22.83 -42.47
C GLY A 26 18.01 22.00 -41.73
N TYR A 27 18.30 21.52 -40.53
CA TYR A 27 17.33 20.83 -39.68
C TYR A 27 16.57 21.81 -38.77
N CYS A 28 15.29 21.54 -38.49
CA CYS A 28 14.62 22.27 -37.42
C CYS A 28 15.19 21.88 -36.04
N MET A 29 15.06 22.78 -35.05
CA MET A 29 15.58 22.52 -33.70
C MET A 29 15.05 21.21 -33.09
N PRO A 30 13.74 20.87 -33.20
CA PRO A 30 13.24 19.57 -32.75
C PRO A 30 13.94 18.37 -33.40
N CYS A 31 14.14 18.39 -34.73
CA CYS A 31 14.82 17.30 -35.43
C CYS A 31 16.29 17.19 -35.01
N LYS A 32 16.98 18.32 -34.84
CA LYS A 32 18.38 18.31 -34.39
C LYS A 32 18.52 17.75 -32.97
N GLN A 33 17.63 18.14 -32.05
CA GLN A 33 17.59 17.60 -30.69
C GLN A 33 17.24 16.12 -30.66
N GLU A 34 16.35 15.65 -31.54
CA GLU A 34 16.04 14.23 -31.68
C GLU A 34 17.26 13.44 -32.18
N MET A 35 17.99 13.96 -33.19
CA MET A 35 19.23 13.34 -33.65
C MET A 35 20.33 13.32 -32.58
N GLU A 36 20.47 14.40 -31.80
CA GLU A 36 21.40 14.46 -30.67
C GLU A 36 21.01 13.44 -29.59
N ARG A 37 19.72 13.29 -29.28
CA ARG A 37 19.20 12.26 -28.37
C ARG A 37 19.47 10.85 -28.90
N GLU A 38 19.20 10.59 -30.18
CA GLU A 38 19.49 9.29 -30.82
C GLU A 38 21.00 8.96 -30.78
N ALA A 39 21.86 9.94 -31.03
CA ALA A 39 23.32 9.77 -30.96
C ALA A 39 23.79 9.52 -29.52
N GLN A 40 23.25 10.26 -28.55
CA GLN A 40 23.54 10.08 -27.13
C GLN A 40 23.05 8.71 -26.64
N GLN A 41 21.85 8.28 -27.03
CA GLN A 41 21.30 6.97 -26.71
C GLN A 41 22.20 5.85 -27.23
N LYS A 42 22.63 5.93 -28.51
CA LYS A 42 23.58 4.97 -29.09
C LYS A 42 24.92 4.94 -28.37
N TYR A 43 25.43 6.11 -27.96
CA TYR A 43 26.65 6.18 -27.17
C TYR A 43 26.48 5.51 -25.81
N ILE A 44 25.35 5.76 -25.12
CA ILE A 44 25.04 5.12 -23.84
C ILE A 44 24.96 3.61 -24.01
N GLU A 45 24.19 3.12 -24.98
CA GLU A 45 24.03 1.68 -25.23
C GLU A 45 25.36 0.98 -25.56
N ALA A 46 26.24 1.65 -26.32
CA ALA A 46 27.54 1.10 -26.69
C ALA A 46 28.56 1.10 -25.54
N ASN A 47 28.42 1.99 -24.55
CA ASN A 47 29.38 2.17 -23.46
C ASN A 47 28.83 1.77 -22.09
N ARG A 48 27.60 1.26 -22.03
CA ARG A 48 26.97 0.83 -20.77
C ARG A 48 27.67 -0.40 -20.22
N ARG A 49 28.09 -0.33 -18.96
CA ARG A 49 28.71 -1.45 -18.21
C ARG A 49 27.77 -1.94 -17.11
N ASN A 50 27.78 -3.24 -16.88
CA ASN A 50 27.09 -3.84 -15.75
C ASN A 50 28.00 -3.80 -14.50
N VAL A 51 27.48 -3.32 -13.38
CA VAL A 51 28.18 -3.28 -12.09
C VAL A 51 27.37 -4.10 -11.10
N ASN A 52 27.96 -5.17 -10.55
CA ASN A 52 27.34 -5.95 -9.48
C ASN A 52 27.93 -5.50 -8.14
N LEU A 53 27.13 -4.82 -7.32
CA LEU A 53 27.55 -4.37 -5.99
C LEU A 53 27.55 -5.50 -4.95
N TYR A 54 26.90 -6.62 -5.26
CA TYR A 54 26.68 -7.75 -4.36
C TYR A 54 27.64 -8.92 -4.63
N GLU A 55 28.62 -8.74 -5.50
CA GLU A 55 29.54 -9.82 -5.91
C GLU A 55 30.29 -10.38 -4.71
N GLY A 56 30.08 -11.67 -4.42
CA GLY A 56 30.71 -12.38 -3.30
C GLY A 56 30.16 -12.04 -1.91
N MET A 57 29.06 -11.29 -1.84
CA MET A 57 28.40 -10.97 -0.57
C MET A 57 27.45 -12.08 -0.15
N THR A 58 27.47 -12.40 1.13
CA THR A 58 26.59 -13.40 1.75
C THR A 58 26.00 -12.93 3.07
N ASP A 59 26.30 -11.71 3.51
CA ASP A 59 25.75 -11.14 4.74
C ASP A 59 24.52 -10.27 4.41
N PRO A 60 23.30 -10.71 4.79
CA PRO A 60 22.08 -9.94 4.62
C PRO A 60 22.16 -8.49 5.10
N VAL A 61 22.91 -8.21 6.18
CA VAL A 61 23.06 -6.85 6.73
C VAL A 61 23.76 -5.95 5.73
N GLU A 62 24.89 -6.37 5.17
CA GLU A 62 25.64 -5.59 4.18
C GLU A 62 24.86 -5.46 2.86
N ILE A 63 24.12 -6.50 2.47
CA ILE A 63 23.24 -6.46 1.30
C ILE A 63 22.16 -5.39 1.49
N LEU A 64 21.47 -5.36 2.63
CA LEU A 64 20.43 -4.37 2.93
C LEU A 64 20.98 -2.95 3.00
N LYS A 65 22.16 -2.74 3.57
CA LYS A 65 22.83 -1.42 3.55
C LYS A 65 23.03 -0.91 2.13
N ILE A 66 23.43 -1.79 1.20
CA ILE A 66 23.58 -1.44 -0.21
C ILE A 66 22.23 -1.16 -0.87
N MET A 67 21.21 -1.97 -0.59
CA MET A 67 19.85 -1.77 -1.10
C MET A 67 19.28 -0.40 -0.70
N HIS A 68 19.57 0.07 0.53
CA HIS A 68 19.15 1.38 1.02
C HIS A 68 20.05 2.54 0.57
N THR A 69 21.20 2.26 -0.03
CA THR A 69 22.12 3.30 -0.49
C THR A 69 21.63 3.88 -1.82
N ARG A 70 21.24 5.16 -1.82
CA ARG A 70 20.92 5.90 -3.05
C ARG A 70 22.14 5.94 -3.97
N GLN A 71 22.05 5.21 -5.08
CA GLN A 71 23.10 5.19 -6.10
C GLN A 71 22.99 6.44 -6.98
N ALA A 72 24.13 7.09 -7.24
CA ALA A 72 24.17 8.22 -8.17
C ALA A 72 23.79 7.72 -9.57
N HIS A 73 22.84 8.41 -10.23
CA HIS A 73 22.45 8.05 -11.58
C HIS A 73 23.61 8.30 -12.56
N ASP A 74 24.14 7.22 -13.13
CA ASP A 74 25.08 7.25 -14.24
C ASP A 74 24.47 6.47 -15.42
N PRO A 75 24.15 7.14 -16.55
CA PRO A 75 23.51 6.48 -17.69
C PRO A 75 24.36 5.36 -18.31
N LEU A 76 25.69 5.38 -18.07
CA LEU A 76 26.64 4.37 -18.53
C LEU A 76 26.78 3.19 -17.56
N ILE A 77 26.13 3.22 -16.39
CA ILE A 77 26.15 2.12 -15.43
C ILE A 77 24.76 1.49 -15.36
N ARG A 78 24.73 0.17 -15.49
CA ARG A 78 23.58 -0.65 -15.13
C ARG A 78 23.94 -1.47 -13.90
N TYR A 79 23.33 -1.14 -12.77
CA TYR A 79 23.48 -1.95 -11.58
C TYR A 79 22.72 -3.26 -11.76
N VAL A 80 23.38 -4.37 -11.44
CA VAL A 80 22.76 -5.69 -11.42
C VAL A 80 21.95 -5.79 -10.13
N PRO A 81 20.64 -6.09 -10.17
CA PRO A 81 19.85 -6.28 -8.97
C PRO A 81 20.36 -7.50 -8.19
N TYR A 82 20.14 -7.49 -6.87
CA TYR A 82 20.40 -8.68 -6.06
C TYR A 82 19.45 -9.82 -6.47
N GLU A 83 19.85 -11.07 -6.18
CA GLU A 83 19.09 -12.26 -6.60
C GLU A 83 17.76 -12.41 -5.86
N GLU A 84 17.70 -11.96 -4.61
CA GLU A 84 16.49 -11.92 -3.77
C GLU A 84 15.93 -10.49 -3.68
N SER A 85 14.61 -10.40 -3.47
CA SER A 85 13.96 -9.12 -3.17
C SER A 85 14.39 -8.58 -1.81
N GLN A 86 14.23 -7.28 -1.59
CA GLN A 86 14.55 -6.65 -0.31
C GLN A 86 13.76 -7.27 0.85
N GLU A 87 12.48 -7.61 0.65
CA GLU A 87 11.66 -8.34 1.63
C GLU A 87 12.24 -9.70 1.96
N GLN A 88 12.64 -10.49 0.96
CA GLN A 88 13.25 -11.80 1.19
C GLN A 88 14.51 -11.68 2.05
N VAL A 89 15.37 -10.71 1.75
CA VAL A 89 16.59 -10.45 2.53
C VAL A 89 16.23 -10.04 3.96
N TYR A 90 15.27 -9.14 4.17
CA TYR A 90 14.81 -8.78 5.51
C TYR A 90 14.26 -9.97 6.29
N LEU A 91 13.40 -10.78 5.67
CA LEU A 91 12.79 -11.96 6.31
C LEU A 91 13.83 -13.02 6.68
N SER A 92 14.98 -13.05 6.01
CA SER A 92 16.08 -13.96 6.31
C SER A 92 16.95 -13.55 7.51
N LEU A 93 16.80 -12.31 8.03
CA LEU A 93 17.65 -11.81 9.11
C LEU A 93 17.47 -12.61 10.41
N SER A 94 18.58 -13.06 10.98
CA SER A 94 18.62 -13.57 12.35
C SER A 94 18.38 -12.46 13.38
N MET A 95 18.04 -12.81 14.63
CA MET A 95 17.85 -11.84 15.72
C MET A 95 19.09 -10.94 15.94
N GLU A 96 20.30 -11.49 15.79
CA GLU A 96 21.54 -10.71 15.90
C GLU A 96 21.67 -9.70 14.76
N GLN A 97 21.34 -10.12 13.52
CA GLN A 97 21.37 -9.24 12.35
C GLN A 97 20.26 -8.17 12.37
N GLN A 98 19.09 -8.50 12.91
CA GLN A 98 18.02 -7.54 13.17
C GLN A 98 18.51 -6.43 14.10
N ALA A 99 19.18 -6.79 15.21
CA ALA A 99 19.76 -5.80 16.13
C ALA A 99 20.83 -4.92 15.45
N LEU A 100 21.68 -5.50 14.59
CA LEU A 100 22.66 -4.74 13.81
C LEU A 100 21.99 -3.75 12.84
N MET A 101 20.86 -4.12 12.23
CA MET A 101 20.10 -3.24 11.35
C MET A 101 19.40 -2.11 12.13
N ILE A 102 18.90 -2.36 13.34
CA ILE A 102 18.38 -1.30 14.23
C ILE A 102 19.50 -0.31 14.56
N ASP A 103 20.67 -0.81 14.97
CA ASP A 103 21.81 0.05 15.31
C ASP A 103 22.27 0.88 14.12
N TYR A 104 22.29 0.28 12.92
CA TYR A 104 22.61 0.99 11.68
C TYR A 104 21.57 2.07 11.35
N ALA A 105 20.28 1.76 11.45
CA ALA A 105 19.21 2.73 11.22
C ALA A 105 19.30 3.92 12.20
N MET A 106 19.54 3.65 13.49
CA MET A 106 19.73 4.70 14.49
C MET A 106 21.01 5.52 14.24
N GLN A 107 22.07 4.91 13.70
CA GLN A 107 23.27 5.66 13.28
C GLN A 107 22.98 6.60 12.10
N LEU A 108 22.19 6.17 11.11
CA LEU A 108 21.77 7.03 9.99
C LEU A 108 20.95 8.22 10.50
N ILE A 109 19.97 7.97 11.38
CA ILE A 109 19.17 9.02 12.03
C ILE A 109 20.10 10.01 12.75
N ARG A 110 21.02 9.53 13.59
CA ARG A 110 21.98 10.41 14.29
C ARG A 110 22.88 11.21 13.34
N ALA A 111 23.18 10.66 12.16
CA ALA A 111 23.95 11.32 11.11
C ALA A 111 23.14 12.30 10.24
N GLY A 112 21.81 12.37 10.43
CA GLY A 112 20.90 13.27 9.71
C GLY A 112 20.28 12.67 8.44
N ASP A 113 20.44 11.36 8.21
CA ASP A 113 19.72 10.63 7.16
C ASP A 113 18.50 9.93 7.79
N ASP A 114 17.56 10.76 8.26
CA ASP A 114 16.39 10.29 9.00
C ASP A 114 15.48 9.43 8.12
N ASP A 115 15.32 9.77 6.84
CA ASP A 115 14.43 9.05 5.92
C ASP A 115 14.85 7.59 5.77
N THR A 116 16.10 7.34 5.40
CA THR A 116 16.61 5.97 5.24
C THR A 116 16.57 5.20 6.56
N GLY A 117 16.90 5.86 7.68
CA GLY A 117 16.85 5.23 8.99
C GLY A 117 15.43 4.85 9.41
N LYS A 118 14.44 5.73 9.21
CA LYS A 118 13.02 5.45 9.48
C LYS A 118 12.52 4.30 8.63
N ASP A 119 12.83 4.28 7.34
CA ASP A 119 12.42 3.22 6.42
C ASP A 119 12.90 1.86 6.94
N ILE A 120 14.19 1.74 7.28
CA ILE A 120 14.75 0.50 7.84
C ILE A 120 14.01 0.05 9.11
N LEU A 121 13.74 0.99 10.03
CA LEU A 121 12.99 0.67 11.25
C LEU A 121 11.57 0.19 10.93
N VAL A 122 10.89 0.79 9.95
CA VAL A 122 9.56 0.35 9.51
C VAL A 122 9.61 -1.07 8.96
N TYR A 123 10.57 -1.40 8.07
CA TYR A 123 10.76 -2.77 7.56
C TYR A 123 10.91 -3.80 8.70
N LEU A 124 11.72 -3.46 9.71
CA LEU A 124 11.93 -4.32 10.87
C LEU A 124 10.67 -4.49 11.73
N VAL A 125 9.91 -3.42 11.95
CA VAL A 125 8.64 -3.47 12.72
C VAL A 125 7.57 -4.25 11.95
N CYS A 126 7.38 -3.99 10.66
CA CYS A 126 6.33 -4.61 9.86
C CYS A 126 6.58 -6.11 9.63
N TYR A 127 7.82 -6.50 9.31
CA TYR A 127 8.12 -7.89 8.92
C TYR A 127 8.42 -8.81 10.12
N HIS A 128 9.00 -8.27 11.19
CA HIS A 128 9.43 -9.08 12.35
C HIS A 128 8.68 -8.76 13.65
N ASP A 129 7.77 -7.78 13.65
CA ASP A 129 7.11 -7.26 14.86
C ASP A 129 8.12 -6.87 15.95
N ILE A 130 9.26 -6.31 15.52
CA ILE A 130 10.35 -5.93 16.42
C ILE A 130 9.89 -4.83 17.36
N SER A 131 10.22 -4.99 18.64
CA SER A 131 10.07 -3.94 19.63
C SER A 131 11.19 -2.90 19.49
N LEU A 132 10.81 -1.64 19.40
CA LEU A 132 11.66 -0.46 19.42
C LEU A 132 11.60 0.28 20.76
N SER A 133 11.11 -0.35 21.84
CA SER A 133 10.94 0.31 23.15
C SER A 133 12.20 1.03 23.63
N ALA A 134 13.39 0.53 23.30
CA ALA A 134 14.67 1.13 23.69
C ALA A 134 15.06 2.36 22.85
N GLN A 135 14.56 2.46 21.61
CA GLN A 135 14.90 3.52 20.65
C GLN A 135 13.87 4.65 20.64
N ILE A 136 12.61 4.35 21.00
CA ILE A 136 11.48 5.29 20.92
C ILE A 136 11.75 6.61 21.64
N LEU A 137 12.38 6.60 22.83
CA LEU A 137 12.72 7.84 23.53
C LEU A 137 13.65 8.74 22.72
N GLU A 138 14.67 8.15 22.09
CA GLU A 138 15.61 8.91 21.24
C GLU A 138 14.92 9.44 19.98
N LEU A 139 13.99 8.70 19.39
CA LEU A 139 13.20 9.17 18.25
C LEU A 139 12.36 10.41 18.65
N LEU A 140 11.73 10.39 19.83
CA LEU A 140 10.97 11.53 20.35
C LEU A 140 11.85 12.73 20.69
N GLU A 141 13.02 12.52 21.30
CA GLU A 141 14.00 13.58 21.60
C GLU A 141 14.51 14.29 20.33
N ARG A 142 14.47 13.59 19.20
CA ARG A 142 14.82 14.12 17.87
C ARG A 142 13.62 14.64 17.09
N GLU A 143 12.45 14.74 17.71
CA GLU A 143 11.20 15.24 17.09
C GLU A 143 10.73 14.41 15.87
N ILE A 144 11.07 13.12 15.83
CA ILE A 144 10.68 12.21 14.73
C ILE A 144 9.29 11.63 15.00
N TYR A 145 8.21 12.32 14.67
CA TYR A 145 6.85 11.86 15.00
C TYR A 145 6.20 10.89 13.99
N TYR A 146 6.83 10.66 12.85
CA TYR A 146 6.33 9.82 11.75
C TYR A 146 7.48 8.98 11.18
N PRO A 147 7.25 7.71 10.73
CA PRO A 147 5.99 6.95 10.75
C PRO A 147 5.53 6.52 12.14
N VAL A 148 4.21 6.61 12.40
CA VAL A 148 3.63 6.37 13.73
C VAL A 148 3.66 4.90 14.16
N ILE A 149 3.74 3.96 13.21
CA ILE A 149 3.84 2.52 13.48
C ILE A 149 5.09 2.14 14.30
N LEU A 150 6.17 2.94 14.20
CA LEU A 150 7.40 2.77 14.98
C LEU A 150 7.14 2.82 16.50
N TYR A 151 6.06 3.47 16.91
CA TYR A 151 5.70 3.70 18.31
C TYR A 151 4.77 2.64 18.90
N LYS A 152 4.33 1.65 18.11
CA LYS A 152 3.43 0.57 18.55
C LYS A 152 3.94 -0.17 19.79
N SER A 153 5.26 -0.27 19.95
CA SER A 153 5.92 -0.95 21.07
C SER A 153 6.39 -0.02 22.19
N ALA A 154 5.87 1.21 22.28
CA ALA A 154 6.25 2.14 23.34
C ALA A 154 5.98 1.56 24.74
N SER A 155 6.88 1.85 25.69
CA SER A 155 6.69 1.41 27.07
C SER A 155 5.55 2.16 27.76
N ALA A 156 5.11 1.64 28.91
CA ALA A 156 4.09 2.31 29.72
C ALA A 156 4.51 3.74 30.12
N GLU A 157 5.80 3.95 30.41
CA GLU A 157 6.34 5.27 30.74
C GLU A 157 6.23 6.24 29.56
N VAL A 158 6.60 5.80 28.35
CA VAL A 158 6.50 6.62 27.14
C VAL A 158 5.03 6.91 26.81
N ARG A 159 4.15 5.91 26.88
CA ARG A 159 2.70 6.10 26.69
C ARG A 159 2.17 7.19 27.61
N ASP A 160 2.50 7.14 28.91
CA ASP A 160 2.02 8.12 29.88
C ASP A 160 2.58 9.52 29.61
N GLN A 161 3.82 9.62 29.11
CA GLN A 161 4.39 10.89 28.63
C GLN A 161 3.63 11.43 27.40
N LEU A 162 3.32 10.58 26.42
CA LEU A 162 2.55 10.97 25.22
C LEU A 162 1.13 11.43 25.59
N ILE A 163 0.46 10.76 26.53
CA ILE A 163 -0.85 11.19 27.04
C ILE A 163 -0.76 12.59 27.67
N GLN A 164 0.31 12.87 28.42
CA GLN A 164 0.52 14.20 28.99
C GLN A 164 0.79 15.24 27.88
N GLN A 165 1.70 14.93 26.96
CA GLN A 165 2.13 15.83 25.89
C GLN A 165 0.98 16.22 24.96
N VAL A 166 0.05 15.29 24.66
CA VAL A 166 -1.10 15.57 23.78
C VAL A 166 -1.95 16.75 24.27
N ASN A 167 -1.97 17.01 25.58
CA ASN A 167 -2.75 18.10 26.17
C ASN A 167 -2.11 19.48 25.99
N THR A 168 -0.83 19.54 25.65
CA THR A 168 -0.04 20.78 25.62
C THR A 168 0.61 21.07 24.28
N ASP A 169 0.84 20.05 23.46
CA ASP A 169 1.47 20.16 22.15
C ASP A 169 0.42 20.31 21.06
N ASP A 170 0.19 21.55 20.61
CA ASP A 170 -0.79 21.86 19.57
C ASP A 170 -0.32 21.46 18.17
N GLU A 171 0.99 21.47 17.93
CA GLU A 171 1.58 21.26 16.60
C GLU A 171 1.59 19.78 16.24
N ASN A 172 2.02 18.91 17.18
CA ASN A 172 2.18 17.48 16.93
C ASN A 172 0.99 16.65 17.38
N ARG A 173 -0.10 17.27 17.84
CA ARG A 173 -1.25 16.59 18.46
C ARG A 173 -1.80 15.43 17.62
N ASN A 174 -1.90 15.63 16.31
CA ASN A 174 -2.37 14.59 15.39
C ASN A 174 -1.49 13.34 15.48
N ASN A 175 -0.17 13.50 15.34
CA ASN A 175 0.78 12.39 15.43
C ASN A 175 0.79 11.75 16.82
N LEU A 176 0.68 12.54 17.89
CA LEU A 176 0.61 12.01 19.25
C LEU A 176 -0.63 11.13 19.46
N LEU A 177 -1.79 11.53 18.93
CA LEU A 177 -3.01 10.71 18.97
C LEU A 177 -2.86 9.42 18.16
N LEU A 178 -2.20 9.49 17.00
CA LEU A 178 -1.89 8.31 16.18
C LEU A 178 -0.92 7.36 16.88
N MET A 179 0.15 7.86 17.51
CA MET A 179 1.07 7.03 18.30
C MET A 179 0.34 6.31 19.43
N LEU A 180 -0.51 7.04 20.17
CA LEU A 180 -1.34 6.45 21.22
C LEU A 180 -2.25 5.36 20.64
N ALA A 181 -2.90 5.61 19.50
CA ALA A 181 -3.72 4.62 18.82
C ALA A 181 -2.94 3.34 18.48
N TYR A 182 -1.71 3.43 17.97
CA TYR A 182 -0.87 2.27 17.67
C TYR A 182 -0.38 1.53 18.93
N ILE A 183 -0.11 2.24 20.04
CA ILE A 183 0.19 1.61 21.33
C ILE A 183 -1.02 0.77 21.80
N GLY A 184 -2.22 1.36 21.74
CA GLY A 184 -3.50 0.62 21.77
C GLY A 184 -3.78 -0.22 23.03
N ASP A 185 -3.03 -0.04 24.12
CA ASP A 185 -3.21 -0.80 25.36
C ASP A 185 -4.44 -0.38 26.18
N GLU A 186 -4.70 -1.07 27.29
CA GLU A 186 -5.88 -0.79 28.13
C GLU A 186 -5.92 0.62 28.72
N VAL A 187 -4.77 1.28 28.90
CA VAL A 187 -4.72 2.68 29.38
C VAL A 187 -5.11 3.61 28.24
N VAL A 188 -4.56 3.40 27.04
CA VAL A 188 -4.92 4.13 25.83
C VAL A 188 -6.42 4.01 25.53
N VAL A 189 -6.97 2.79 25.53
CA VAL A 189 -8.39 2.54 25.24
C VAL A 189 -9.28 3.31 26.22
N ARG A 190 -8.95 3.27 27.52
CA ARG A 190 -9.67 4.05 28.55
C ARG A 190 -9.51 5.55 28.34
N GLN A 191 -8.34 6.01 27.91
CA GLN A 191 -8.08 7.43 27.68
C GLN A 191 -8.92 7.97 26.50
N PHE A 192 -8.98 7.25 25.38
CA PHE A 192 -9.88 7.62 24.26
C PHE A 192 -11.35 7.56 24.67
N GLN A 193 -11.75 6.58 25.48
CA GLN A 193 -13.12 6.50 26.03
C GLN A 193 -13.44 7.74 26.89
N GLN A 194 -12.50 8.18 27.73
CA GLN A 194 -12.64 9.38 28.55
C GLN A 194 -12.76 10.63 27.68
N TRP A 195 -11.93 10.79 26.65
CA TRP A 195 -12.03 11.92 25.72
C TRP A 195 -13.36 11.92 24.95
N ARG A 196 -13.89 10.75 24.58
CA ARG A 196 -15.22 10.65 23.96
C ARG A 196 -16.34 11.10 24.89
N GLN A 197 -16.26 10.77 26.19
CA GLN A 197 -17.27 11.13 27.19
C GLN A 197 -17.16 12.59 27.65
N SER A 198 -15.94 13.09 27.77
CA SER A 198 -15.62 14.46 28.18
C SER A 198 -14.56 15.03 27.24
N PRO A 199 -14.99 15.56 26.07
CA PRO A 199 -14.07 16.10 25.09
C PRO A 199 -13.20 17.22 25.67
N PRO A 200 -11.87 17.11 25.57
CA PRO A 200 -10.97 18.16 26.01
C PRO A 200 -11.12 19.40 25.14
N HIS A 201 -10.74 20.57 25.66
CA HIS A 201 -10.90 21.85 24.95
C HIS A 201 -10.20 21.88 23.59
N TRP A 202 -9.08 21.17 23.42
CA TRP A 202 -8.36 21.10 22.16
C TRP A 202 -9.07 20.23 21.10
N ALA A 203 -10.06 19.40 21.47
CA ALA A 203 -10.73 18.51 20.52
C ALA A 203 -11.47 19.26 19.40
N VAL A 204 -11.93 20.49 19.67
CA VAL A 204 -12.58 21.35 18.66
C VAL A 204 -11.63 21.88 17.59
N GLN A 205 -10.32 21.76 17.81
CA GLN A 205 -9.28 22.17 16.85
C GLN A 205 -8.96 21.06 15.85
N LEU A 206 -9.38 19.82 16.13
CA LEU A 206 -9.14 18.68 15.26
C LEU A 206 -10.18 18.61 14.13
N HIS A 207 -9.76 18.07 12.99
CA HIS A 207 -10.66 17.78 11.87
C HIS A 207 -11.61 16.61 12.18
N VAL A 208 -11.18 15.67 13.01
CA VAL A 208 -11.93 14.50 13.45
C VAL A 208 -11.90 14.38 14.97
N ALA A 209 -12.92 13.73 15.56
CA ALA A 209 -12.91 13.52 17.00
C ALA A 209 -11.73 12.61 17.42
N PRO A 210 -11.17 12.76 18.63
CA PRO A 210 -9.96 12.04 19.05
C PRO A 210 -10.03 10.54 18.79
N GLU A 211 -11.14 9.88 19.12
CA GLU A 211 -11.34 8.45 18.93
C GLU A 211 -11.30 7.97 17.46
N HIS A 212 -11.41 8.87 16.47
CA HIS A 212 -11.27 8.48 15.08
C HIS A 212 -9.82 8.15 14.70
N HIS A 213 -8.82 8.67 15.43
CA HIS A 213 -7.41 8.35 15.18
C HIS A 213 -7.12 6.86 15.42
N THR A 214 -7.97 6.15 16.15
CA THR A 214 -7.80 4.72 16.41
C THR A 214 -8.01 3.87 15.15
N THR A 215 -8.73 4.39 14.14
CA THR A 215 -8.95 3.66 12.89
C THR A 215 -7.66 3.50 12.11
N GLU A 216 -6.72 4.45 12.19
CA GLU A 216 -5.39 4.29 11.58
C GLU A 216 -4.64 3.07 12.15
N ALA A 217 -4.78 2.81 13.46
CA ALA A 217 -4.24 1.61 14.10
C ALA A 217 -5.14 0.36 13.92
N GLY A 218 -6.20 0.45 13.13
CA GLY A 218 -7.09 -0.65 12.80
C GLY A 218 -8.04 -1.10 13.92
N TRP A 219 -8.44 -0.21 14.81
CA TRP A 219 -9.44 -0.51 15.84
C TRP A 219 -10.36 0.68 16.15
N GLU A 220 -11.47 0.42 16.81
CA GLU A 220 -12.40 1.46 17.27
C GLU A 220 -12.92 1.18 18.69
N LEU A 221 -13.56 2.20 19.28
CA LEU A 221 -14.35 2.04 20.50
C LEU A 221 -15.79 1.64 20.15
N THR A 222 -16.27 0.55 20.74
CA THR A 222 -17.69 0.19 20.70
C THR A 222 -18.54 1.25 21.44
N ASN A 223 -19.87 1.13 21.34
CA ASN A 223 -20.79 1.99 22.10
C ASN A 223 -20.54 1.91 23.61
N GLU A 224 -20.19 0.73 24.12
CA GLU A 224 -19.82 0.46 25.51
C GLU A 224 -18.40 0.95 25.85
N GLY A 225 -17.63 1.40 24.85
CA GLY A 225 -16.28 1.91 24.98
C GLY A 225 -15.22 0.82 25.15
N GLN A 226 -15.50 -0.39 24.66
CA GLN A 226 -14.51 -1.45 24.55
C GLN A 226 -13.77 -1.35 23.21
N ARG A 227 -12.56 -1.86 23.13
CA ARG A 227 -11.83 -1.98 21.86
C ARG A 227 -12.46 -3.06 20.98
N ARG A 228 -12.67 -2.74 19.70
CA ARG A 228 -13.04 -3.68 18.64
C ARG A 228 -12.07 -3.52 17.47
N ASP A 229 -11.38 -4.60 17.11
CA ASP A 229 -10.48 -4.58 15.96
C ASP A 229 -11.25 -4.60 14.64
N LEU A 230 -10.72 -3.85 13.67
CA LEU A 230 -11.29 -3.59 12.35
C LEU A 230 -10.57 -4.35 11.24
N PHE A 231 -9.72 -5.32 11.55
CA PHE A 231 -9.13 -6.24 10.59
C PHE A 231 -9.02 -7.66 11.16
N THR A 232 -8.76 -8.66 10.33
CA THR A 232 -8.54 -10.06 10.77
C THR A 232 -7.06 -10.40 10.85
N THR A 233 -6.70 -11.35 11.71
CA THR A 233 -5.33 -11.84 11.87
C THR A 233 -5.29 -13.37 11.79
N PRO A 234 -4.20 -13.98 11.28
CA PRO A 234 -2.97 -13.36 10.80
C PRO A 234 -3.06 -12.87 9.33
N SER A 235 -1.98 -12.31 8.78
CA SER A 235 -1.90 -11.89 7.37
C SER A 235 -1.39 -13.04 6.49
N TYR A 236 -1.88 -13.14 5.26
CA TYR A 236 -1.44 -14.08 4.23
C TYR A 236 -1.16 -13.35 2.93
N ALA A 237 0.04 -13.53 2.37
CA ALA A 237 0.43 -12.92 1.11
C ALA A 237 -0.42 -13.43 -0.06
N LEU A 238 -0.81 -12.52 -0.94
CA LEU A 238 -1.25 -12.85 -2.29
C LEU A 238 -0.10 -12.55 -3.23
N TYR A 239 0.25 -13.49 -4.11
CA TYR A 239 1.36 -13.31 -5.03
C TYR A 239 1.09 -13.94 -6.39
N LYS A 240 1.74 -13.40 -7.41
CA LYS A 240 1.65 -13.85 -8.79
C LYS A 240 2.74 -14.87 -9.10
N VAL A 241 2.36 -16.04 -9.62
CA VAL A 241 3.28 -17.07 -10.09
C VAL A 241 3.77 -16.69 -11.49
N ILE A 242 5.08 -16.50 -11.65
CA ILE A 242 5.71 -16.23 -12.94
C ILE A 242 6.00 -17.59 -13.62
N GLU A 243 5.31 -17.90 -14.71
CA GLU A 243 5.39 -19.21 -15.39
C GLU A 243 6.77 -19.55 -16.02
N ASN A 244 7.77 -18.66 -15.94
CA ASN A 244 9.05 -18.79 -16.67
C ASN A 244 10.32 -18.92 -15.81
N THR A 245 10.23 -19.02 -14.49
CA THR A 245 11.41 -19.34 -13.65
C THR A 245 11.39 -20.80 -13.26
N GLY A 246 12.21 -21.61 -13.95
CA GLY A 246 12.44 -23.03 -13.64
C GLY A 246 13.25 -23.25 -12.36
N THR A 247 12.85 -22.63 -11.26
CA THR A 247 13.46 -22.71 -9.94
C THR A 247 12.40 -23.09 -8.90
N ASP A 248 12.50 -24.33 -8.43
CA ASP A 248 11.94 -24.93 -7.21
C ASP A 248 10.68 -24.29 -6.59
N ASP A 249 9.51 -24.76 -7.02
CA ASP A 249 8.52 -25.57 -6.27
C ASP A 249 8.43 -25.47 -4.71
N THR A 250 8.82 -24.35 -4.08
CA THR A 250 8.86 -24.21 -2.61
C THR A 250 7.88 -23.20 -2.02
N LEU A 251 7.11 -22.49 -2.85
CA LEU A 251 5.91 -21.76 -2.44
C LEU A 251 4.69 -22.44 -3.08
N ILE A 252 4.35 -23.63 -2.58
CA ILE A 252 3.09 -24.28 -2.93
C ILE A 252 2.00 -23.46 -2.23
N GLY A 253 1.36 -22.51 -2.91
CA GLY A 253 0.15 -21.84 -2.42
C GLY A 253 -1.09 -22.58 -2.87
N ASP A 254 -2.17 -22.54 -2.07
CA ASP A 254 -3.43 -23.15 -2.48
C ASP A 254 -4.05 -22.37 -3.65
N PRO A 255 -4.65 -23.07 -4.64
CA PRO A 255 -5.33 -22.41 -5.74
C PRO A 255 -6.57 -21.67 -5.21
N MET A 256 -6.56 -20.35 -5.35
CA MET A 256 -7.69 -19.50 -5.03
C MET A 256 -8.36 -18.97 -6.30
N SER A 257 -9.64 -18.61 -6.19
CA SER A 257 -10.37 -17.99 -7.28
C SER A 257 -10.38 -16.47 -7.09
N MET A 258 -9.77 -15.75 -8.02
CA MET A 258 -9.63 -14.29 -7.97
C MET A 258 -9.87 -13.68 -9.34
N LEU A 259 -10.22 -12.40 -9.35
CA LEU A 259 -10.38 -11.57 -10.55
C LEU A 259 -11.26 -12.21 -11.63
N LEU A 260 -12.33 -12.90 -11.21
CA LEU A 260 -13.23 -13.60 -12.13
C LEU A 260 -14.39 -12.69 -12.54
N PRO A 261 -14.81 -12.69 -13.82
CA PRO A 261 -16.00 -11.98 -14.24
C PRO A 261 -17.25 -12.64 -13.63
N SER A 262 -18.07 -11.85 -12.95
CA SER A 262 -19.37 -12.26 -12.44
C SER A 262 -20.43 -12.30 -13.55
N ALA A 263 -21.52 -13.02 -13.30
CA ALA A 263 -22.72 -12.98 -14.13
C ALA A 263 -23.49 -11.66 -13.98
N ASN A 264 -23.28 -10.94 -12.88
CA ASN A 264 -23.97 -9.70 -12.57
C ASN A 264 -23.28 -8.48 -13.20
N ASN A 265 -24.08 -7.49 -13.60
CA ASN A 265 -23.60 -6.21 -14.12
C ASN A 265 -23.69 -5.10 -13.07
N CYS A 266 -22.73 -4.18 -13.11
CA CYS A 266 -22.77 -2.94 -12.35
C CYS A 266 -24.01 -2.13 -12.76
N LYS A 267 -24.76 -1.63 -11.76
CA LYS A 267 -25.97 -0.83 -12.01
C LYS A 267 -25.67 0.62 -12.40
N TRP A 268 -24.40 1.03 -12.35
CA TRP A 268 -23.94 2.36 -12.77
C TRP A 268 -23.39 2.33 -14.20
N CYS A 269 -22.23 1.70 -14.43
CA CYS A 269 -21.58 1.70 -15.74
C CYS A 269 -22.01 0.55 -16.68
N GLY A 270 -22.81 -0.41 -16.20
CA GLY A 270 -23.29 -1.54 -17.01
C GLY A 270 -22.27 -2.65 -17.28
N ARG A 271 -20.99 -2.48 -16.95
CA ARG A 271 -19.96 -3.53 -17.11
C ARG A 271 -20.20 -4.72 -16.18
N LYS A 272 -19.62 -5.87 -16.52
CA LYS A 272 -19.62 -7.03 -15.63
C LYS A 272 -18.89 -6.69 -14.34
N LEU A 273 -19.45 -7.15 -13.23
CA LEU A 273 -18.78 -7.08 -11.94
C LEU A 273 -17.64 -8.10 -11.89
N THR A 274 -16.65 -7.84 -11.04
CA THR A 274 -15.49 -8.69 -10.82
C THR A 274 -15.57 -9.27 -9.41
N THR A 275 -15.49 -10.59 -9.30
CA THR A 275 -15.20 -11.26 -8.03
C THR A 275 -13.70 -11.08 -7.77
N LEU A 276 -13.33 -10.17 -6.87
CA LEU A 276 -11.93 -9.92 -6.52
C LEU A 276 -11.31 -11.16 -5.90
N ILE A 277 -12.03 -11.77 -4.95
CA ILE A 277 -11.64 -13.00 -4.28
C ILE A 277 -12.85 -13.88 -3.95
N GLU A 278 -12.63 -15.18 -4.05
CA GLU A 278 -13.45 -16.24 -3.48
C GLU A 278 -12.54 -17.18 -2.68
N LEU A 279 -12.78 -17.24 -1.37
CA LEU A 279 -11.99 -18.00 -0.40
C LEU A 279 -12.89 -18.85 0.49
N ASP A 280 -12.44 -20.05 0.85
CA ASP A 280 -13.11 -20.90 1.83
C ASP A 280 -13.12 -20.21 3.20
N VAL A 281 -14.27 -20.17 3.87
CA VAL A 281 -14.39 -19.54 5.21
C VAL A 281 -13.60 -20.33 6.26
N GLY A 282 -13.33 -21.61 6.02
CA GLY A 282 -12.43 -22.43 6.82
C GLY A 282 -10.94 -22.14 6.60
N HIS A 283 -10.57 -21.26 5.67
CA HIS A 283 -9.19 -20.84 5.50
C HIS A 283 -8.70 -20.12 6.79
N PRO A 284 -7.47 -20.38 7.28
CA PRO A 284 -6.98 -19.79 8.53
C PRO A 284 -7.04 -18.26 8.61
N ALA A 285 -6.89 -17.55 7.48
CA ALA A 285 -7.04 -16.08 7.40
C ALA A 285 -8.44 -15.55 7.77
N LEU A 286 -9.46 -16.42 7.68
CA LEU A 286 -10.86 -16.12 7.92
C LEU A 286 -11.41 -16.88 9.14
N GLN A 287 -10.55 -17.50 9.95
CA GLN A 287 -10.97 -18.35 11.08
C GLN A 287 -11.91 -17.64 12.08
N ASP A 288 -11.76 -16.33 12.23
CA ASP A 288 -12.54 -15.48 13.16
C ASP A 288 -13.68 -14.73 12.44
N VAL A 289 -14.03 -15.14 11.22
CA VAL A 289 -15.10 -14.55 10.41
C VAL A 289 -16.36 -15.42 10.46
N ALA A 290 -17.43 -14.89 11.03
CA ALA A 290 -18.75 -15.51 11.03
C ALA A 290 -19.49 -15.20 9.71
N TRP A 291 -19.38 -16.11 8.75
CA TRP A 291 -20.02 -16.01 7.44
C TRP A 291 -21.02 -17.14 7.19
N ASN A 292 -22.18 -16.83 6.62
CA ASN A 292 -23.30 -17.76 6.46
C ASN A 292 -23.19 -18.65 5.19
N SER A 293 -22.03 -18.66 4.54
CA SER A 293 -21.73 -19.47 3.35
C SER A 293 -20.41 -20.20 3.57
N GLU A 294 -20.22 -21.33 2.89
CA GLU A 294 -18.95 -22.08 2.90
C GLU A 294 -17.80 -21.26 2.30
N ARG A 295 -18.13 -20.27 1.45
CA ARG A 295 -17.14 -19.41 0.79
C ARG A 295 -17.46 -17.93 0.98
N LEU A 296 -16.44 -17.17 1.36
CA LEU A 296 -16.45 -15.71 1.31
C LEU A 296 -16.17 -15.29 -0.13
N ARG A 297 -17.13 -14.58 -0.73
CA ARG A 297 -16.98 -13.94 -2.04
C ARG A 297 -16.99 -12.42 -1.83
N VAL A 298 -16.00 -11.73 -2.39
CA VAL A 298 -16.00 -10.26 -2.44
C VAL A 298 -16.06 -9.85 -3.91
N GLN A 299 -17.13 -9.15 -4.27
CA GLN A 299 -17.43 -8.75 -5.64
C GLN A 299 -17.57 -7.23 -5.70
N THR A 300 -17.08 -6.61 -6.78
CA THR A 300 -17.19 -5.16 -6.99
C THR A 300 -17.26 -4.81 -8.48
N CYS A 301 -17.51 -3.53 -8.79
CA CYS A 301 -17.17 -2.96 -10.09
C CYS A 301 -15.82 -2.26 -9.96
N VAL A 302 -14.75 -2.86 -10.51
CA VAL A 302 -13.38 -2.34 -10.34
C VAL A 302 -13.25 -0.88 -10.75
N ILE A 303 -13.92 -0.46 -11.83
CA ILE A 303 -13.91 0.95 -12.27
C ILE A 303 -14.68 1.86 -11.32
N CYS A 304 -15.93 1.52 -11.00
CA CYS A 304 -16.75 2.43 -10.20
C CYS A 304 -16.32 2.49 -8.73
N SER A 305 -15.66 1.45 -8.20
CA SER A 305 -15.11 1.50 -6.85
C SER A 305 -13.96 2.51 -6.69
N CYS A 306 -13.35 2.97 -7.79
CA CYS A 306 -12.37 4.06 -7.77
C CYS A 306 -12.99 5.42 -7.39
N TYR A 307 -14.31 5.56 -7.48
CA TYR A 307 -15.01 6.81 -7.20
C TYR A 307 -15.81 6.78 -5.90
N GLY A 308 -15.94 5.61 -5.27
CA GLY A 308 -16.64 5.46 -4.00
C GLY A 308 -16.86 4.01 -3.61
N VAL A 309 -17.43 3.79 -2.43
CA VAL A 309 -17.63 2.45 -1.88
C VAL A 309 -18.71 1.69 -2.65
N VAL A 310 -18.39 0.47 -3.07
CA VAL A 310 -19.36 -0.46 -3.68
C VAL A 310 -19.73 -1.54 -2.68
N TYR A 311 -21.02 -1.63 -2.36
CA TYR A 311 -21.59 -2.61 -1.45
C TYR A 311 -22.26 -3.76 -2.20
N MET A 312 -22.05 -4.97 -1.71
CA MET A 312 -22.78 -6.17 -2.15
C MET A 312 -23.47 -6.82 -0.94
N GLU A 313 -24.65 -7.38 -1.18
CA GLU A 313 -25.46 -8.09 -0.19
C GLU A 313 -25.51 -9.58 -0.54
N MET A 314 -25.39 -10.45 0.46
CA MET A 314 -25.67 -11.87 0.28
C MET A 314 -27.16 -12.13 0.45
N ASP A 315 -27.79 -12.74 -0.55
CA ASP A 315 -29.19 -13.12 -0.48
C ASP A 315 -29.41 -14.41 0.34
N SER A 316 -30.67 -14.80 0.53
CA SER A 316 -31.03 -16.01 1.26
C SER A 316 -30.56 -17.32 0.62
N ALA A 317 -30.15 -17.29 -0.64
CA ALA A 317 -29.58 -18.44 -1.36
C ALA A 317 -28.04 -18.48 -1.27
N GLY A 318 -27.41 -17.49 -0.62
CA GLY A 318 -25.96 -17.38 -0.50
C GLY A 318 -25.30 -16.69 -1.70
N GLU A 319 -26.07 -16.11 -2.61
CA GLU A 319 -25.56 -15.41 -3.80
C GLU A 319 -25.37 -13.92 -3.55
N LEU A 320 -24.32 -13.34 -4.14
CA LEU A 320 -24.06 -11.91 -4.04
C LEU A 320 -24.90 -11.12 -5.03
N CYS A 321 -25.60 -10.12 -4.52
CA CYS A 321 -26.39 -9.18 -5.28
C CYS A 321 -25.95 -7.74 -5.03
N TRP A 322 -26.21 -6.88 -6.01
CA TRP A 322 -25.93 -5.46 -5.91
C TRP A 322 -26.77 -4.83 -4.80
N SER A 323 -26.13 -4.15 -3.84
CA SER A 323 -26.83 -3.52 -2.73
C SER A 323 -27.72 -2.36 -3.20
N ALA A 324 -28.93 -2.27 -2.63
CA ALA A 324 -29.81 -1.12 -2.84
C ALA A 324 -29.28 0.17 -2.19
N HIS A 325 -28.30 0.05 -1.29
CA HIS A 325 -27.68 1.18 -0.59
C HIS A 325 -26.56 1.86 -1.38
N ASN A 326 -26.18 1.30 -2.53
CA ASN A 326 -25.19 1.90 -3.41
C ASN A 326 -25.69 3.25 -3.96
N VAL A 327 -25.00 4.32 -3.60
CA VAL A 327 -25.22 5.66 -4.13
C VAL A 327 -24.16 5.95 -5.18
N MET A 328 -24.60 6.31 -6.39
CA MET A 328 -23.68 6.63 -7.48
C MET A 328 -22.76 7.79 -7.07
N PRO A 329 -21.44 7.61 -7.10
CA PRO A 329 -20.51 8.69 -6.79
C PRO A 329 -20.59 9.81 -7.83
N MET A 330 -20.27 11.03 -7.42
CA MET A 330 -20.23 12.19 -8.32
C MET A 330 -19.14 11.99 -9.38
N GLY A 331 -19.47 12.17 -10.67
CA GLY A 331 -18.54 12.00 -11.80
C GLY A 331 -18.41 10.57 -12.32
N ALA A 332 -19.07 9.59 -11.68
CA ALA A 332 -19.12 8.22 -12.19
C ALA A 332 -20.03 8.07 -13.43
N ASP A 333 -20.90 9.05 -13.67
CA ASP A 333 -21.80 9.14 -14.82
C ASP A 333 -21.12 9.62 -16.11
N ASP A 334 -20.00 10.32 -15.99
CA ASP A 334 -19.18 10.79 -17.12
C ASP A 334 -18.17 9.72 -17.62
N LEU A 335 -18.12 8.55 -16.99
CA LEU A 335 -17.20 7.49 -17.35
C LEU A 335 -17.62 6.84 -18.66
N ASP A 336 -16.78 6.97 -19.69
CA ASP A 336 -16.88 6.09 -20.85
C ASP A 336 -16.29 4.73 -20.46
N PRO A 337 -17.09 3.65 -20.41
CA PRO A 337 -16.56 2.35 -20.11
C PRO A 337 -15.43 1.98 -21.08
N ASP A 338 -15.46 2.40 -22.34
CA ASP A 338 -14.47 2.02 -23.36
C ASP A 338 -13.06 2.61 -23.12
N ASP A 339 -12.93 3.61 -22.24
CA ASP A 339 -11.63 4.16 -21.84
C ASP A 339 -10.83 3.22 -20.93
N TYR A 340 -11.49 2.20 -20.35
CA TYR A 340 -10.87 1.25 -19.42
C TYR A 340 -10.60 -0.11 -20.06
N ALA A 341 -9.35 -0.55 -19.98
CA ALA A 341 -8.92 -1.87 -20.37
C ALA A 341 -9.78 -2.96 -19.70
N GLN A 342 -10.08 -4.01 -20.46
CA GLN A 342 -10.74 -5.18 -19.89
C GLN A 342 -9.68 -6.09 -19.31
N LEU A 343 -9.88 -6.50 -18.05
CA LEU A 343 -9.06 -7.53 -17.43
C LEU A 343 -9.05 -8.79 -18.29
N ALA A 344 -7.85 -9.36 -18.47
CA ALA A 344 -7.72 -10.66 -19.11
C ALA A 344 -8.55 -11.70 -18.31
N PRO A 345 -9.38 -12.54 -18.95
CA PRO A 345 -10.25 -13.49 -18.26
C PRO A 345 -9.52 -14.48 -17.33
N ASP A 346 -8.21 -14.62 -17.49
CA ASP A 346 -7.32 -15.48 -16.73
C ASP A 346 -6.33 -14.73 -15.84
N ALA A 347 -6.44 -13.40 -15.69
CA ALA A 347 -5.54 -12.58 -14.87
C ALA A 347 -5.41 -13.13 -13.43
N GLY A 348 -6.53 -13.58 -12.84
CA GLY A 348 -6.55 -14.17 -11.51
C GLY A 348 -5.96 -15.58 -11.40
N ARG A 349 -5.80 -16.33 -12.49
CA ARG A 349 -5.25 -17.71 -12.44
C ARG A 349 -3.79 -17.76 -12.05
N GLN A 350 -3.09 -16.64 -12.19
CA GLN A 350 -1.69 -16.50 -11.83
C GLN A 350 -1.50 -16.21 -10.34
N PHE A 351 -2.56 -15.84 -9.61
CA PHE A 351 -2.48 -15.53 -8.19
C PHE A 351 -2.58 -16.79 -7.31
N ARG A 352 -1.84 -16.76 -6.21
CA ARG A 352 -1.86 -17.77 -5.14
C ARG A 352 -1.89 -17.07 -3.79
N ILE A 353 -2.44 -17.76 -2.79
CA ILE A 353 -2.32 -17.39 -1.39
C ILE A 353 -1.19 -18.18 -0.75
N ALA A 354 -0.36 -17.53 0.06
CA ALA A 354 0.70 -18.21 0.80
C ALA A 354 0.11 -19.21 1.82
N ILE A 355 0.78 -20.34 2.04
CA ILE A 355 0.41 -21.29 3.10
C ILE A 355 0.84 -20.76 4.48
N ALA A 356 2.01 -20.14 4.55
CA ALA A 356 2.53 -19.57 5.78
C ALA A 356 1.91 -18.19 6.01
N SER A 357 1.45 -17.94 7.22
CA SER A 357 1.06 -16.60 7.63
C SER A 357 2.29 -15.70 7.82
N ARG A 358 2.06 -14.40 7.70
CA ARG A 358 2.99 -13.32 8.03
C ARG A 358 2.45 -12.51 9.20
N GLN A 359 3.25 -11.57 9.68
CA GLN A 359 2.83 -10.64 10.73
C GLN A 359 1.63 -9.82 10.28
N ALA A 360 0.75 -9.49 11.23
CA ALA A 360 -0.47 -8.74 10.92
C ALA A 360 -0.17 -7.37 10.27
N TYR A 361 0.95 -6.76 10.61
CA TYR A 361 1.34 -5.44 10.09
C TYR A 361 2.32 -5.51 8.90
N HIS A 362 2.52 -6.70 8.31
CA HIS A 362 3.50 -6.91 7.25
C HIS A 362 3.28 -5.96 6.07
N ALA A 363 2.02 -5.69 5.74
CA ALA A 363 1.61 -4.87 4.61
C ALA A 363 1.03 -3.50 5.02
N SER A 364 1.33 -3.03 6.23
CA SER A 364 0.73 -1.81 6.82
C SER A 364 1.29 -0.48 6.33
N GLU A 365 2.46 -0.48 5.70
CA GLU A 365 3.03 0.73 5.10
C GLU A 365 3.00 0.57 3.58
N TRP A 366 2.14 1.37 2.94
CA TRP A 366 1.79 1.23 1.54
C TRP A 366 2.97 1.47 0.59
N ALA A 367 3.94 2.28 1.03
CA ALA A 367 5.12 2.64 0.26
C ALA A 367 6.27 1.61 0.36
N MET A 368 6.11 0.53 1.13
CA MET A 368 7.11 -0.54 1.21
C MET A 368 7.08 -1.44 -0.02
N GLU A 369 8.25 -1.87 -0.47
CA GLU A 369 8.39 -2.92 -1.48
C GLU A 369 8.69 -4.29 -0.84
N PRO A 370 8.20 -5.41 -1.41
CA PRO A 370 7.32 -5.53 -2.57
C PRO A 370 5.84 -5.37 -2.20
N SER A 371 4.98 -5.41 -3.21
CA SER A 371 3.54 -5.16 -3.12
C SER A 371 2.83 -5.95 -2.01
N LEU A 372 1.75 -5.34 -1.52
CA LEU A 372 1.13 -5.55 -0.22
C LEU A 372 -0.19 -6.32 -0.31
N SER A 373 -0.47 -6.96 -1.45
CA SER A 373 -1.68 -7.78 -1.60
C SER A 373 -1.72 -8.87 -0.53
N GLN A 374 -2.81 -8.90 0.23
CA GLN A 374 -2.95 -9.78 1.39
C GLN A 374 -4.41 -10.14 1.70
N ILE A 375 -4.59 -11.26 2.40
CA ILE A 375 -5.82 -11.61 3.12
C ILE A 375 -5.55 -11.63 4.62
N GLY A 376 -6.45 -11.02 5.39
CA GLY A 376 -6.17 -10.58 6.74
C GLY A 376 -5.07 -9.51 6.78
N GLY A 377 -4.56 -9.25 7.98
CA GLY A 377 -3.60 -8.19 8.22
C GLY A 377 -4.22 -6.80 8.33
N HIS A 378 -3.47 -5.89 8.94
CA HIS A 378 -3.78 -4.48 9.00
C HIS A 378 -3.60 -3.87 7.60
N PRO A 379 -4.56 -3.09 7.08
CA PRO A 379 -4.47 -2.49 5.76
C PRO A 379 -3.34 -1.46 5.61
N GLY A 380 -2.56 -1.55 4.54
CA GLY A 380 -1.64 -0.49 4.14
C GLY A 380 -2.39 0.63 3.44
N TRP A 381 -2.89 1.60 4.21
CA TRP A 381 -3.64 2.74 3.70
C TRP A 381 -2.75 3.67 2.86
N VAL A 382 -3.15 3.93 1.61
CA VAL A 382 -2.45 4.90 0.73
C VAL A 382 -2.76 6.34 1.15
N GLN A 383 -3.98 6.55 1.64
CA GLN A 383 -4.48 7.82 2.19
C GLN A 383 -4.83 7.62 3.67
N ASP A 384 -5.80 8.37 4.21
CA ASP A 384 -6.32 8.13 5.56
C ASP A 384 -7.09 6.79 5.63
N ALA A 385 -7.15 6.19 6.81
CA ALA A 385 -7.87 4.95 7.05
C ALA A 385 -9.38 5.10 6.83
N GLU A 386 -9.92 4.37 5.83
CA GLU A 386 -11.33 4.43 5.48
C GLU A 386 -12.01 3.07 5.61
N TYR A 387 -12.51 2.78 6.82
CA TYR A 387 -13.41 1.65 7.04
C TYR A 387 -14.86 2.05 6.75
N PRO A 388 -15.49 1.53 5.68
CA PRO A 388 -16.86 1.91 5.35
C PRO A 388 -17.82 1.48 6.45
N ASN A 389 -18.83 2.31 6.73
CA ASN A 389 -19.94 1.91 7.59
C ASN A 389 -20.87 0.97 6.80
N CYS A 390 -21.34 -0.10 7.45
CA CYS A 390 -22.37 -0.95 6.88
C CYS A 390 -23.69 -0.17 6.79
N PRO A 391 -24.35 -0.10 5.63
CA PRO A 391 -25.58 0.67 5.49
C PRO A 391 -26.78 0.07 6.24
N CYS A 392 -26.72 -1.22 6.62
CA CYS A 392 -27.78 -1.90 7.34
C CYS A 392 -27.73 -1.67 8.86
N CYS A 393 -26.53 -1.74 9.47
CA CYS A 393 -26.38 -1.62 10.92
C CYS A 393 -25.61 -0.38 11.38
N SER A 394 -25.08 0.42 10.45
CA SER A 394 -24.25 1.61 10.70
C SER A 394 -22.91 1.37 11.41
N SER A 395 -22.56 0.11 11.71
CA SER A 395 -21.24 -0.24 12.28
C SER A 395 -20.16 -0.21 11.21
N ARG A 396 -18.93 0.20 11.58
CA ARG A 396 -17.75 0.10 10.70
C ARG A 396 -17.52 -1.36 10.28
N MET A 397 -17.28 -1.58 9.00
CA MET A 397 -16.98 -2.89 8.43
C MET A 397 -15.53 -3.29 8.73
N ARG A 398 -15.28 -4.60 8.87
CA ARG A 398 -13.95 -5.14 9.14
C ARG A 398 -13.23 -5.39 7.81
N ALA A 399 -11.98 -4.96 7.69
CA ALA A 399 -11.12 -5.30 6.56
C ALA A 399 -10.76 -6.78 6.59
N VAL A 400 -10.82 -7.43 5.42
CA VAL A 400 -10.48 -8.85 5.25
C VAL A 400 -9.36 -9.07 4.24
N GLY A 401 -8.96 -8.03 3.51
CA GLY A 401 -7.82 -8.08 2.63
C GLY A 401 -7.69 -6.84 1.76
N GLN A 402 -6.61 -6.81 1.00
CA GLN A 402 -6.33 -5.77 0.01
C GLN A 402 -5.68 -6.38 -1.22
N LEU A 403 -5.79 -5.68 -2.35
CA LEU A 403 -5.18 -6.06 -3.62
C LEU A 403 -4.54 -4.84 -4.25
N ASP A 404 -3.23 -4.90 -4.46
CA ASP A 404 -2.46 -3.91 -5.19
C ASP A 404 -2.75 -4.07 -6.69
N TRP A 405 -3.26 -3.02 -7.31
CA TRP A 405 -3.65 -3.09 -8.72
C TRP A 405 -2.45 -3.15 -9.66
N SER A 406 -1.27 -2.70 -9.22
CA SER A 406 -0.03 -2.78 -9.99
C SER A 406 0.46 -4.22 -10.20
N GLU A 407 0.06 -5.17 -9.34
CA GLU A 407 0.34 -6.60 -9.56
C GLU A 407 -0.57 -7.24 -10.61
N VAL A 408 -1.75 -6.66 -10.80
CA VAL A 408 -2.78 -7.18 -11.68
C VAL A 408 -2.53 -6.73 -13.12
N GLU A 409 -2.23 -5.44 -13.32
CA GLU A 409 -2.09 -4.81 -14.63
C GLU A 409 -0.78 -4.01 -14.73
N GLU A 410 -0.10 -4.05 -15.89
CA GLU A 410 1.22 -3.43 -16.11
C GLU A 410 1.26 -1.92 -15.83
N TYR A 411 0.12 -1.24 -16.00
CA TYR A 411 -0.07 0.18 -15.69
C TYR A 411 -1.17 0.38 -14.65
N GLY A 412 -1.47 -0.68 -13.90
CA GLY A 412 -2.39 -0.61 -12.77
C GLY A 412 -1.77 0.20 -11.64
N ASP A 413 -2.61 0.98 -10.96
CA ASP A 413 -2.21 1.80 -9.82
C ASP A 413 -3.27 1.73 -8.73
N GLY A 414 -2.88 2.04 -7.51
CA GLY A 414 -3.72 2.06 -6.32
C GLY A 414 -4.05 0.70 -5.72
N MET A 415 -4.78 0.75 -4.61
CA MET A 415 -5.06 -0.36 -3.73
C MET A 415 -6.57 -0.55 -3.58
N TYR A 416 -7.05 -1.76 -3.80
CA TYR A 416 -8.43 -2.15 -3.49
C TYR A 416 -8.49 -2.74 -2.09
N TYR A 417 -9.36 -2.22 -1.24
CA TYR A 417 -9.59 -2.74 0.10
C TYR A 417 -10.92 -3.47 0.17
N MET A 418 -10.93 -4.63 0.81
CA MET A 418 -12.08 -5.52 0.91
C MET A 418 -12.58 -5.58 2.35
N PHE A 419 -13.87 -5.35 2.55
CA PHE A 419 -14.49 -5.31 3.88
C PHE A 419 -15.71 -6.21 3.99
N ILE A 420 -16.01 -6.61 5.23
CA ILE A 420 -17.20 -7.40 5.56
C ILE A 420 -17.98 -6.80 6.73
N CYS A 421 -19.28 -7.04 6.71
CA CYS A 421 -20.16 -6.89 7.87
C CYS A 421 -20.76 -8.25 8.17
N GLU A 422 -20.21 -8.96 9.15
CA GLU A 422 -20.67 -10.30 9.54
C GLU A 422 -22.14 -10.30 9.99
N PRO A 423 -22.63 -9.37 10.85
CA PRO A 423 -24.04 -9.41 11.26
C PRO A 423 -25.04 -9.24 10.12
N CYS A 424 -24.68 -8.46 9.09
CA CYS A 424 -25.55 -8.15 7.96
C CYS A 424 -25.24 -8.96 6.70
N GLN A 425 -24.18 -9.79 6.72
CA GLN A 425 -23.71 -10.58 5.58
C GLN A 425 -23.51 -9.72 4.32
N MET A 426 -22.84 -8.58 4.50
CA MET A 426 -22.52 -7.64 3.43
C MET A 426 -21.03 -7.58 3.18
N THR A 427 -20.64 -7.33 1.93
CA THR A 427 -19.26 -6.98 1.57
C THR A 427 -19.21 -5.57 1.01
N ALA A 428 -18.07 -4.91 1.17
CA ALA A 428 -17.81 -3.61 0.58
C ALA A 428 -16.41 -3.59 -0.01
N VAL A 429 -16.23 -2.79 -1.06
CA VAL A 429 -14.93 -2.51 -1.64
C VAL A 429 -14.76 -1.00 -1.80
N SER A 430 -13.60 -0.50 -1.37
CA SER A 430 -13.13 0.85 -1.65
C SER A 430 -11.78 0.79 -2.36
N TYR A 431 -11.33 1.93 -2.86
CA TYR A 431 -10.08 2.07 -3.59
C TYR A 431 -9.38 3.36 -3.17
N GLN A 432 -8.05 3.32 -3.04
CA GLN A 432 -7.21 4.49 -2.83
C GLN A 432 -6.03 4.48 -3.79
N GLN A 433 -5.54 5.66 -4.17
CA GLN A 433 -4.36 5.86 -5.01
C GLN A 433 -3.59 7.09 -4.53
N SER A 434 -2.28 7.13 -4.77
CA SER A 434 -1.37 8.19 -4.33
C SER A 434 -1.35 9.40 -5.24
#